data_AF-A0A1D6KJ95-F1
#
_entry.id   AF-A0A1D6KJ95-F1
#
_cell.length_a   1.000
_cell.length_b   1.000
_cell.length_c   1.000
_cell.angle_alpha   90.00
_cell.angle_beta   90.00
_cell.angle_gamma   90.00
#
_symmetry.space_group_name_H-M   'P 1'
#
loop_
_entity.id
_entity.type
_entity.pdbx_description
1 polymer ?
#
loop_
_entity_poly.entity_id
_entity_poly.type
_entity_poly.pdbx_seq_one_letter_code
_entity_poly.pdbx_strand_id
1 'polypeptide(L)'
;MLTGKPPTYDLPKAAGAVPSAESLSSPQKPGPAAGNGTDLVTVVGSTPEGEWLDTVVDPDLRGEEEEDKEEMVKLIRVGMACCESNVDSRWELKTAIDKIEELKAKERPAPDEEQAFYSTVNNEDFNDVAIN
;
A
#
# COMPACT_ATOMS: atom_id res chain seq x y z
N MET A 1 -7.52 -26.12 28.54
CA MET A 1 -6.77 -26.44 27.32
C MET A 1 -7.78 -26.55 26.19
N LEU A 2 -7.91 -25.52 25.34
CA LEU A 2 -8.92 -25.46 24.27
C LEU A 2 -8.32 -26.04 22.99
N THR A 3 -8.71 -27.26 22.60
CA THR A 3 -8.32 -27.86 21.32
C THR A 3 -9.38 -27.53 20.27
N GLY A 4 -9.21 -26.41 19.57
CA GLY A 4 -10.02 -26.06 18.41
C GLY A 4 -9.68 -26.95 17.21
N LYS A 5 -10.70 -27.51 16.55
CA LYS A 5 -10.58 -28.37 15.36
C LYS A 5 -10.33 -27.47 14.12
N PRO A 6 -9.40 -27.83 13.22
CA PRO A 6 -9.11 -26.97 12.07
C PRO A 6 -10.25 -27.00 11.03
N PRO A 7 -10.47 -25.89 10.29
CA PRO A 7 -11.46 -25.84 9.23
C PRO A 7 -11.04 -26.75 8.08
N THR A 8 -11.94 -27.68 7.70
CA THR A 8 -11.78 -28.55 6.54
C THR A 8 -12.22 -27.80 5.30
N TYR A 9 -11.30 -27.56 4.36
CA TYR A 9 -11.63 -27.06 3.03
C TYR A 9 -12.08 -28.22 2.14
N ASP A 10 -13.29 -28.13 1.59
CA ASP A 10 -13.81 -29.06 0.60
C ASP A 10 -13.20 -28.71 -0.77
N LEU A 11 -12.42 -29.63 -1.34
CA LEU A 11 -11.93 -29.52 -2.72
C LEU A 11 -12.93 -30.18 -3.67
N PRO A 12 -13.39 -29.50 -4.74
CA PRO A 12 -14.21 -30.15 -5.75
C PRO A 12 -13.37 -31.18 -6.53
N LYS A 13 -13.92 -32.40 -6.58
CA LYS A 13 -13.38 -33.59 -7.21
C LYS A 13 -13.39 -33.48 -8.73
N ALA A 14 -12.23 -33.68 -9.37
CA ALA A 14 -12.09 -33.77 -10.81
C ALA A 14 -12.77 -35.03 -11.38
N ALA A 15 -13.61 -34.86 -12.42
CA ALA A 15 -13.96 -35.90 -13.38
C ALA A 15 -14.54 -35.32 -14.68
N GLY A 16 -13.73 -35.35 -15.76
CA GLY A 16 -14.11 -35.75 -17.12
C GLY A 16 -15.15 -34.98 -17.96
N ALA A 17 -14.63 -34.39 -19.06
CA ALA A 17 -15.23 -34.22 -20.41
C ALA A 17 -16.39 -33.23 -20.65
N VAL A 18 -16.11 -32.27 -21.55
CA VAL A 18 -16.91 -31.15 -22.10
C VAL A 18 -18.11 -31.60 -22.97
N PRO A 19 -19.19 -30.79 -23.15
CA PRO A 19 -19.16 -29.74 -24.18
C PRO A 19 -19.94 -28.44 -23.90
N SER A 20 -19.53 -27.40 -24.63
CA SER A 20 -20.33 -26.30 -25.21
C SER A 20 -21.12 -25.34 -24.32
N ALA A 21 -20.59 -24.12 -24.27
CA ALA A 21 -21.23 -22.87 -24.70
C ALA A 21 -22.66 -22.55 -24.23
N GLU A 22 -22.73 -21.36 -23.61
CA GLU A 22 -23.87 -20.45 -23.48
C GLU A 22 -24.81 -20.59 -22.27
N SER A 23 -24.72 -19.53 -21.47
CA SER A 23 -25.84 -18.79 -20.89
C SER A 23 -26.74 -19.55 -19.92
N LEU A 24 -26.59 -19.24 -18.62
CA LEU A 24 -27.74 -18.86 -17.80
C LEU A 24 -27.27 -18.13 -16.54
N SER A 25 -27.54 -16.83 -16.58
CA SER A 25 -27.61 -15.87 -15.49
C SER A 25 -28.09 -16.47 -14.18
N SER A 26 -27.36 -16.19 -13.09
CA SER A 26 -27.89 -16.26 -11.73
C SER A 26 -27.81 -14.85 -11.12
N PRO A 27 -28.88 -14.37 -10.46
CA PRO A 27 -29.14 -12.95 -10.31
C PRO A 27 -28.18 -12.29 -9.30
N GLN A 28 -27.32 -11.40 -9.80
CA GLN A 28 -26.67 -10.38 -8.99
C GLN A 28 -27.77 -9.44 -8.46
N LYS A 29 -28.03 -9.52 -7.16
CA LYS A 29 -28.82 -8.54 -6.43
C LYS A 29 -28.17 -7.17 -6.58
N PRO A 30 -28.82 -6.16 -7.19
CA PRO A 30 -28.28 -4.81 -7.27
C PRO A 30 -28.34 -4.17 -5.88
N GLY A 31 -27.17 -4.02 -5.24
CA GLY A 31 -26.98 -3.08 -4.13
C GLY A 31 -26.77 -1.66 -4.69
N PRO A 32 -27.13 -0.60 -3.95
CA PRO A 32 -27.35 0.72 -4.50
C PRO A 32 -26.04 1.44 -4.85
N ALA A 33 -26.06 2.11 -6.02
CA ALA A 33 -25.18 3.17 -6.52
C ALA A 33 -23.66 2.86 -6.48
N ALA A 34 -23.01 2.57 -7.61
CA ALA A 34 -22.60 3.62 -8.55
C ALA A 34 -22.08 4.90 -7.86
N GLY A 35 -21.15 4.75 -6.91
CA GLY A 35 -20.11 5.76 -6.80
C GLY A 35 -19.30 5.70 -8.09
N ASN A 36 -18.93 6.84 -8.66
CA ASN A 36 -17.93 6.91 -9.72
C ASN A 36 -16.56 6.47 -9.17
N GLY A 37 -16.45 5.22 -8.73
CA GLY A 37 -15.25 4.60 -8.21
C GLY A 37 -14.33 4.40 -9.39
N THR A 38 -13.59 5.46 -9.71
CA THR A 38 -12.45 5.39 -10.60
C THR A 38 -11.55 4.28 -10.09
N ASP A 39 -11.43 3.21 -10.87
CA ASP A 39 -10.53 2.12 -10.55
C ASP A 39 -9.12 2.69 -10.42
N LEU A 40 -8.56 2.63 -9.20
CA LEU A 40 -7.27 3.22 -8.90
C LEU A 40 -6.18 2.60 -9.76
N VAL A 41 -6.27 1.31 -10.07
CA VAL A 41 -5.30 0.64 -10.95
C VAL A 41 -5.31 1.25 -12.34
N THR A 42 -6.50 1.51 -12.89
CA THR A 42 -6.68 2.22 -14.16
C THR A 42 -6.16 3.66 -14.09
N VAL A 43 -6.41 4.39 -12.99
CA VAL A 43 -5.92 5.76 -12.81
C VAL A 43 -4.40 5.80 -12.79
N VAL A 44 -3.75 4.98 -11.97
CA VAL A 44 -2.29 4.93 -11.87
C VAL A 44 -1.67 4.47 -13.20
N GLY A 45 -2.23 3.44 -13.82
CA GLY A 45 -1.74 2.91 -15.10
C GLY A 45 -1.89 3.87 -16.29
N SER A 46 -2.86 4.79 -16.23
CA SER A 46 -3.08 5.80 -17.29
C SER A 46 -2.34 7.11 -17.04
N THR A 47 -1.91 7.36 -15.80
CA THR A 47 -1.18 8.57 -15.41
C THR A 47 0.30 8.39 -15.72
N PRO A 48 0.97 9.34 -16.38
CA PRO A 48 2.41 9.27 -16.58
C PRO A 48 3.13 9.36 -15.23
N GLU A 49 4.24 8.64 -15.10
CA GLU A 49 4.96 8.52 -13.83
C GLU A 49 5.38 9.87 -13.22
N GLY A 50 5.76 10.84 -14.06
CA GLY A 50 6.11 12.19 -13.61
C GLY A 50 4.95 12.96 -12.95
N GLU A 51 3.72 12.51 -13.12
CA GLU A 51 2.50 13.12 -12.57
C GLU A 51 1.89 12.30 -11.42
N TRP A 52 2.43 11.11 -11.12
CA TRP A 52 1.89 10.26 -10.05
C TRP A 52 1.85 10.96 -8.70
N LEU A 53 2.88 11.72 -8.37
CA LEU A 53 2.93 12.44 -7.11
C LEU A 53 1.84 13.51 -6.99
N ASP A 54 1.37 14.08 -8.11
CA ASP A 54 0.36 15.13 -8.09
C ASP A 54 -1.07 14.57 -8.15
N THR A 55 -1.25 13.45 -8.87
CA THR A 55 -2.57 12.90 -9.19
C THR A 55 -2.96 11.68 -8.35
N VAL A 56 -1.99 10.86 -7.94
CA VAL A 56 -2.22 9.56 -7.27
C VAL A 56 -1.95 9.66 -5.77
N VAL A 57 -0.94 10.43 -5.40
CA VAL A 57 -0.51 10.59 -4.02
C VAL A 57 -1.37 11.60 -3.31
N ASP A 58 -1.78 11.27 -2.08
CA ASP A 58 -2.46 12.22 -1.21
C ASP A 58 -1.55 13.44 -0.93
N PRO A 59 -2.05 14.67 -1.09
CA PRO A 59 -1.25 15.87 -0.89
C PRO A 59 -0.62 15.99 0.50
N ASP A 60 -1.25 15.41 1.53
CA ASP A 60 -0.73 15.42 2.91
C ASP A 60 0.41 14.40 3.11
N LEU A 61 0.60 13.46 2.17
CA LEU A 61 1.60 12.38 2.24
C LEU A 61 2.79 12.56 1.30
N ARG A 62 2.79 13.59 0.46
CA ARG A 62 3.74 13.75 -0.67
C ARG A 62 5.21 13.97 -0.26
N GLY A 63 5.47 14.23 1.02
CA GLY A 63 6.77 14.65 1.53
C GLY A 63 7.19 16.02 0.98
N GLU A 64 8.02 16.74 1.74
CA GLU A 64 8.53 18.04 1.29
C GLU A 64 9.79 17.88 0.43
N GLU A 65 10.62 16.89 0.75
CA GLU A 65 11.92 16.68 0.12
C GLU A 65 11.82 15.93 -1.21
N GLU A 66 12.84 16.10 -2.06
CA GLU A 66 12.90 15.42 -3.36
C GLU A 66 13.15 13.92 -3.21
N GLU A 67 13.91 13.50 -2.19
CA GLU A 67 14.14 12.08 -1.89
C GLU A 67 12.85 11.36 -1.51
N ASP A 68 12.02 11.95 -0.63
CA ASP A 68 10.71 11.38 -0.23
C ASP A 68 9.80 11.14 -1.45
N LYS A 69 9.79 12.13 -2.36
CA LYS A 69 9.03 12.09 -3.62
C LYS A 69 9.50 10.96 -4.53
N GLU A 70 10.80 10.79 -4.70
CA GLU A 70 11.36 9.72 -5.51
C GLU A 70 11.08 8.33 -4.91
N GLU A 71 11.17 8.21 -3.59
CA GLU A 71 10.83 6.97 -2.87
C GLU A 71 9.35 6.62 -2.99
N MET A 72 8.48 7.62 -2.96
CA MET A 72 7.05 7.41 -3.14
C MET A 72 6.71 6.92 -4.56
N VAL A 73 7.37 7.44 -5.60
CA VAL A 73 7.25 6.89 -6.96
C VAL A 73 7.68 5.41 -6.99
N LYS A 74 8.78 5.05 -6.32
CA LYS A 74 9.24 3.65 -6.23
C LYS A 74 8.20 2.76 -5.54
N LEU A 75 7.59 3.22 -4.44
CA LEU A 75 6.53 2.49 -3.74
C LEU A 75 5.31 2.24 -4.65
N ILE A 76 4.91 3.22 -5.45
CA ILE A 76 3.79 3.07 -6.39
C ILE A 76 4.10 1.96 -7.40
N ARG A 77 5.34 1.90 -7.94
CA ARG A 77 5.75 0.81 -8.85
C ARG A 77 5.64 -0.56 -8.20
N VAL A 78 6.05 -0.69 -6.93
CA VAL A 78 5.90 -1.95 -6.18
C VAL A 78 4.42 -2.31 -6.05
N GLY A 79 3.56 -1.35 -5.69
CA GLY A 79 2.12 -1.54 -5.60
C GLY A 79 1.51 -2.02 -6.93
N MET A 80 1.89 -1.39 -8.04
CA MET A 80 1.45 -1.81 -9.38
C MET A 80 1.87 -3.24 -9.72
N ALA A 81 3.12 -3.62 -9.42
CA ALA A 81 3.62 -4.98 -9.66
C ALA A 81 2.89 -6.02 -8.78
N CYS A 82 2.41 -5.64 -7.60
CA CYS A 82 1.59 -6.50 -6.73
C CYS A 82 0.15 -6.61 -7.22
N CYS A 83 -0.36 -5.59 -7.91
CA CYS A 83 -1.73 -5.54 -8.44
C CYS A 83 -1.83 -6.04 -9.88
N GLU A 84 -0.76 -6.60 -10.47
CA GLU A 84 -0.79 -7.07 -11.84
C GLU A 84 -1.89 -8.11 -12.07
N SER A 85 -2.57 -7.97 -13.21
CA SER A 85 -3.69 -8.81 -13.65
C SER A 85 -3.22 -10.21 -14.06
N ASN A 86 -2.02 -10.30 -14.64
CA ASN A 86 -1.38 -11.56 -14.96
C ASN A 86 -0.68 -12.14 -13.72
N VAL A 87 -1.15 -13.32 -13.27
CA VAL A 87 -0.62 -14.01 -12.09
C VAL A 87 0.86 -14.37 -12.25
N ASP A 88 1.31 -14.70 -13.47
CA ASP A 88 2.70 -15.06 -13.72
C ASP A 88 3.64 -13.84 -13.71
N SER A 89 3.10 -12.63 -13.90
CA SER A 89 3.85 -11.37 -13.87
C SER A 89 3.76 -10.66 -12.53
N ARG A 90 2.77 -11.01 -11.70
CA ARG A 90 2.59 -10.46 -10.35
C ARG A 90 3.76 -10.87 -9.47
N TRP A 91 4.30 -9.91 -8.73
CA TRP A 91 5.40 -10.17 -7.81
C TRP A 91 5.00 -11.11 -6.67
N GLU A 92 5.91 -12.00 -6.30
CA GLU A 92 5.80 -12.76 -5.06
C GLU A 92 5.90 -11.81 -3.85
N LEU A 93 5.17 -12.14 -2.79
CA LEU A 93 5.13 -11.34 -1.56
C LEU A 93 6.53 -11.06 -0.98
N LYS A 94 7.45 -12.04 -1.06
CA LYS A 94 8.83 -11.88 -0.60
C LYS A 94 9.56 -10.78 -1.36
N THR A 95 9.48 -10.80 -2.69
CA THR A 95 10.09 -9.79 -3.56
C THR A 95 9.53 -8.39 -3.30
N ALA A 96 8.22 -8.29 -3.07
CA ALA A 96 7.60 -7.02 -2.73
C ALA A 96 8.11 -6.47 -1.38
N ILE A 97 8.23 -7.32 -0.36
CA ILE A 97 8.78 -6.94 0.95
C ILE A 97 10.24 -6.49 0.80
N ASP A 98 11.09 -7.26 0.13
CA ASP A 98 12.50 -6.92 -0.08
C ASP A 98 12.64 -5.53 -0.75
N LYS A 99 11.78 -5.24 -1.73
CA LYS A 99 11.76 -3.95 -2.43
C LYS A 99 11.27 -2.79 -1.57
N ILE A 100 10.36 -3.03 -0.63
CA ILE A 100 9.89 -2.02 0.33
C ILE A 100 10.97 -1.76 1.39
N GLU A 101 11.64 -2.81 1.88
CA GLU A 101 12.72 -2.68 2.86
C GLU A 101 13.93 -1.90 2.32
N GLU A 102 14.25 -2.08 1.03
CA GLU A 102 15.28 -1.30 0.32
C GLU A 102 15.01 0.22 0.36
N LEU A 103 13.74 0.63 0.38
CA LEU A 103 13.35 2.04 0.49
C LEU A 103 13.44 2.53 1.94
N LYS A 104 12.98 1.74 2.92
CA LYS A 104 13.06 2.11 4.35
C LYS A 104 14.49 2.23 4.87
N ALA A 105 15.42 1.42 4.36
CA ALA A 105 16.80 1.41 4.84
C ALA A 105 17.60 2.66 4.41
N LYS A 106 17.04 3.51 3.55
CA LYS A 106 17.64 4.78 3.11
C LYS A 106 17.26 5.95 4.00
N GLU A 107 16.42 5.73 5.00
CA GLU A 107 16.04 6.73 6.00
C GLU A 107 17.32 7.34 6.59
N ARG A 108 17.37 8.67 6.56
CA ARG A 108 18.49 9.51 6.99
C ARG A 108 19.19 8.95 8.22
N PRO A 109 20.52 9.12 8.35
CA PRO A 109 21.20 8.77 9.58
C PRO A 109 20.40 9.39 10.73
N ALA A 110 19.92 8.55 11.65
CA ALA A 110 19.28 8.99 12.87
C ALA A 110 20.10 10.17 13.41
N PRO A 111 19.47 11.28 13.82
CA PRO A 111 20.22 12.39 14.39
C PRO A 111 21.12 11.77 15.45
N ASP A 112 22.42 12.05 15.32
CA ASP A 112 23.45 11.63 16.26
C ASP A 112 22.88 11.78 17.66
N GLU A 113 23.04 10.76 18.51
CA GLU A 113 22.38 10.61 19.82
C GLU A 113 22.44 11.88 20.71
N GLU A 114 23.38 12.77 20.43
CA GLU A 114 23.59 14.09 21.00
C GLU A 114 22.54 15.17 20.60
N GLN A 115 21.92 15.12 19.42
CA GLN A 115 20.83 16.02 19.03
C GLN A 115 19.47 15.65 19.65
N ALA A 116 19.23 14.36 19.91
CA ALA A 116 18.05 13.88 20.63
C ALA A 116 18.06 14.30 22.11
N PHE A 117 19.25 14.39 22.71
CA PHE A 117 19.44 14.90 24.07
C PHE A 117 19.10 16.40 24.18
N TYR A 118 19.54 17.23 23.22
CA TYR A 118 19.32 18.67 23.25
C TYR A 118 17.87 19.11 22.94
N SER A 119 17.10 18.29 22.22
CA SER A 119 15.70 18.57 21.92
C SER A 119 14.76 18.26 23.10
N THR A 120 15.18 17.42 24.05
CA THR A 120 14.45 17.16 25.30
C THR A 120 14.59 18.32 26.29
N VAL A 121 15.76 18.97 26.35
CA VAL A 121 16.01 20.09 27.28
C VAL A 121 15.39 21.41 26.84
N ASN A 122 15.09 21.59 25.54
CA ASN A 122 14.45 22.81 25.04
C ASN A 122 12.92 22.84 25.25
N ASN A 123 12.31 21.79 25.81
CA ASN A 123 10.88 21.75 26.12
C ASN A 123 10.58 22.10 27.60
N GLU A 124 11.59 22.40 28.41
CA GLU A 124 11.44 22.68 29.85
C GLU A 124 11.95 24.07 30.29
N ASP A 125 12.04 25.04 29.39
CA ASP A 125 12.29 26.43 29.76
C ASP A 125 11.38 27.36 28.96
N PHE A 126 10.79 28.35 29.64
CA PHE A 126 9.81 29.35 29.16
C PHE A 126 8.31 28.96 29.24
N ASN A 127 7.75 28.86 30.45
CA ASN A 127 6.41 29.42 30.74
C ASN A 127 6.08 29.51 32.24
N ASP A 128 7.03 29.91 33.09
CA ASP A 128 6.65 30.60 34.33
C ASP A 128 7.70 31.67 34.70
N VAL A 129 7.71 32.73 33.88
CA VAL A 129 8.02 34.07 34.41
C VAL A 129 6.84 34.45 35.31
N ALA A 130 7.02 34.24 36.62
CA ALA A 130 6.29 34.97 37.65
C ALA A 130 7.31 35.49 38.67
N ILE A 131 8.03 36.55 38.27
CA ILE A 131 8.62 37.46 39.26
C ILE A 131 7.46 38.23 39.88
N ASN A 132 7.08 37.89 41.11
CA ASN A 132 6.47 38.83 42.04
C ASN A 132 6.82 38.52 43.50
#